data_AF-A0A562KHZ1-F1
#
_entry.id   AF-A0A562KHZ1-F1
#
_cell.length_a   1.000
_cell.length_b   1.000
_cell.length_c   1.000
_cell.angle_alpha   90.00
_cell.angle_beta   90.00
_cell.angle_gamma   90.00
#
_symmetry.space_group_name_H-M   'P 1'
#
loop_
_entity.id
_entity.type
_entity.pdbx_description
1 polymer ?
#
loop_
_entity_poly.entity_id
_entity_poly.type
_entity_poly.pdbx_seq_one_letter_code
_entity_poly.pdbx_strand_id
1 'polypeptide(L)'
;AQNPRRVFISGQKRGVFGVIKRELRRRSAIEPIIGHLKAEGHLGRCYLKGRAGDAANVVLSAVGHNFRRILAWLRYLLCLFLAQLWRTLARPASINPAS
;
A
#
# COMPACT_ATOMS: atom_id res chain seq x y z
N ALA A 1 21.55 24.10 20.62
CA ALA A 1 20.83 23.18 21.52
C ALA A 1 19.69 22.51 20.76
N GLN A 2 19.50 21.19 20.91
CA GLN A 2 18.34 20.50 20.34
C GLN A 2 17.09 20.99 21.07
N ASN A 3 16.17 21.66 20.37
CA ASN A 3 14.92 22.13 20.96
C ASN A 3 13.90 20.98 20.90
N PRO A 4 13.53 20.36 22.03
CA PRO A 4 12.63 19.20 22.06
C PRO A 4 11.22 19.50 21.57
N ARG A 5 10.85 20.78 21.41
CA ARG A 5 9.53 21.21 20.90
C ARG A 5 9.57 21.65 19.44
N ARG A 6 10.68 21.39 18.73
CA ARG A 6 10.80 21.80 17.32
C ARG A 6 9.88 20.96 16.43
N VAL A 7 8.81 21.59 15.95
CA VAL A 7 7.86 20.99 15.01
C VAL A 7 8.34 21.23 13.57
N PHE A 8 8.33 20.19 12.75
CA PHE A 8 8.62 20.27 11.31
C PHE A 8 7.33 20.07 10.52
N ILE A 9 7.04 20.99 9.60
CA ILE A 9 5.80 21.01 8.81
C ILE A 9 6.11 20.54 7.38
N SER A 10 5.14 19.87 6.73
CA SER A 10 5.24 19.51 5.31
C SER A 10 5.49 20.75 4.44
N GLY A 11 6.32 20.61 3.40
CA GLY A 11 6.70 21.73 2.52
C GLY A 11 7.81 22.66 3.06
N GLN A 12 8.29 22.47 4.29
CA GLN A 12 9.40 23.25 4.83
C GLN A 12 10.72 22.98 4.07
N LYS A 13 11.32 24.03 3.48
CA LYS A 13 12.55 23.91 2.66
C LYS A 13 13.85 24.03 3.46
N ARG A 14 13.86 24.77 4.58
CA ARG A 14 15.06 25.08 5.38
C ARG A 14 15.13 24.21 6.63
N GLY A 15 16.33 23.73 6.99
CA GLY A 15 16.55 22.96 8.22
C GLY A 15 16.01 21.53 8.21
N VAL A 16 15.64 21.00 7.03
CA VAL A 16 15.09 19.65 6.84
C VAL A 16 16.15 18.78 6.16
N PHE A 17 16.86 18.00 6.96
CA PHE A 17 17.98 17.17 6.50
C PHE A 17 17.92 15.77 7.12
N GLY A 18 18.62 14.82 6.48
CA GLY A 18 18.76 13.45 6.95
C GLY A 18 17.42 12.78 7.27
N VAL A 19 17.30 12.27 8.50
CA VAL A 19 16.15 11.51 9.00
C VAL A 19 14.85 12.32 8.92
N ILE A 20 14.87 13.63 9.20
CA ILE A 20 13.68 14.48 9.17
C ILE A 20 13.10 14.53 7.74
N LYS A 21 13.98 14.69 6.73
CA LYS A 21 13.56 14.70 5.32
C LYS A 21 12.95 13.36 4.90
N ARG A 22 13.54 12.25 5.34
CA ARG A 22 13.03 10.90 5.08
C ARG A 22 11.65 10.68 5.72
N GLU A 23 11.48 11.09 6.97
CA GLU A 23 10.22 10.93 7.69
C GLU A 23 9.12 11.82 7.11
N LEU A 24 9.42 13.07 6.74
CA LEU A 24 8.46 13.94 6.06
C LEU A 24 8.01 13.34 4.71
N ARG A 25 8.94 12.78 3.93
CA ARG A 25 8.58 12.09 2.68
C ARG A 25 7.69 10.86 2.92
N ARG A 26 7.99 10.08 3.96
CA ARG A 26 7.16 8.92 4.36
C ARG A 26 5.75 9.37 4.75
N ARG A 27 5.63 10.45 5.52
CA ARG A 27 4.35 11.04 5.94
C ARG A 27 3.52 11.50 4.75
N SER A 28 4.12 12.23 3.81
CA SER A 28 3.41 12.67 2.60
C SER A 28 2.91 11.50 1.74
N ALA A 29 3.59 10.35 1.75
CA ALA A 29 3.12 9.16 1.03
C ALA A 29 1.95 8.44 1.73
N ILE A 30 1.84 8.52 3.06
CA ILE A 30 0.77 7.86 3.83
C ILE A 30 -0.47 8.74 4.01
N GLU A 31 -0.34 10.07 3.95
CA GLU A 31 -1.44 11.03 4.09
C GLU A 31 -2.61 10.74 3.12
N PRO A 32 -2.37 10.49 1.81
CA PRO A 32 -3.45 10.12 0.88
C PRO A 32 -4.13 8.80 1.26
N ILE A 33 -3.36 7.82 1.75
CA ILE A 33 -3.91 6.52 2.19
C ILE A 33 -4.80 6.72 3.41
N ILE A 34 -4.39 7.53 4.38
CA ILE A 34 -5.20 7.87 5.55
C ILE A 34 -6.47 8.63 5.13
N GLY A 35 -6.35 9.57 4.20
CA GLY A 35 -7.51 10.30 3.65
C GLY A 35 -8.51 9.36 2.97
N HIS A 36 -8.03 8.46 2.13
CA HIS A 36 -8.86 7.46 1.46
C HIS A 36 -9.48 6.47 2.48
N LEU A 37 -8.73 6.05 3.51
CA LEU A 37 -9.27 5.22 4.57
C LEU A 37 -10.37 5.93 5.38
N LYS A 38 -10.27 7.24 5.60
CA LYS A 38 -11.32 8.03 6.25
C LYS A 38 -12.56 8.16 5.38
N ALA A 39 -12.40 8.42 4.08
CA ALA A 39 -13.50 8.65 3.14
C ALA A 39 -14.20 7.34 2.71
N GLU A 40 -13.43 6.34 2.28
CA GLU A 40 -13.92 5.09 1.68
C GLU A 40 -13.65 3.85 2.54
N GLY A 41 -12.68 3.89 3.46
CA GLY A 41 -12.26 2.77 4.29
C GLY A 41 -13.14 2.50 5.52
N HIS A 42 -14.39 2.95 5.52
CA HIS A 42 -15.39 2.72 6.57
C HIS A 42 -14.98 3.24 7.98
N LEU A 43 -13.90 4.02 8.10
CA LEU A 43 -13.46 4.58 9.39
C LEU A 43 -14.50 5.54 9.99
N GLY A 44 -15.30 6.22 9.16
CA GLY A 44 -16.40 7.06 9.60
C GLY A 44 -17.66 6.31 10.03
N ARG A 45 -17.68 4.97 9.95
CA ARG A 45 -18.83 4.11 10.28
C ARG A 45 -18.40 3.01 11.26
N CYS A 46 -17.97 3.40 12.46
CA CYS A 46 -17.68 2.46 13.53
C CYS A 46 -18.99 1.96 14.15
N TYR A 47 -19.31 0.69 13.93
CA TYR A 47 -20.47 0.02 14.55
C TYR A 47 -20.13 -0.62 15.90
N LEU A 48 -18.86 -0.54 16.32
CA LEU A 48 -18.37 -1.10 17.58
C LEU A 48 -18.56 -0.08 18.72
N LYS A 49 -18.85 -0.58 19.91
CA LYS A 49 -19.24 0.27 21.04
C LYS A 49 -18.03 0.93 21.71
N GLY A 50 -18.05 2.26 21.76
CA GLY A 50 -17.13 3.08 22.55
C GLY A 50 -15.69 3.13 22.01
N ARG A 51 -14.80 3.78 22.79
CA ARG A 51 -13.41 4.07 22.36
C ARG A 51 -12.59 2.83 21.99
N ALA A 52 -12.82 1.71 22.66
CA ALA A 52 -12.16 0.44 22.32
C ALA A 52 -12.60 -0.07 20.94
N GLY A 53 -13.88 0.08 20.63
CA GLY A 53 -14.44 -0.23 19.31
C GLY A 53 -13.87 0.65 18.22
N ASP A 54 -13.76 1.95 18.46
CA ASP A 54 -13.15 2.90 17.50
C ASP A 54 -11.70 2.53 17.18
N ALA A 55 -10.92 2.23 18.23
CA ALA A 55 -9.53 1.80 18.06
C ALA A 55 -9.44 0.49 17.26
N ALA A 56 -10.30 -0.49 17.56
CA ALA A 56 -10.35 -1.74 16.81
C ALA A 56 -10.74 -1.52 15.34
N ASN A 57 -11.72 -0.65 15.07
CA ASN A 57 -12.16 -0.33 13.71
C ASN A 57 -11.02 0.29 12.88
N VAL A 58 -10.26 1.23 13.44
CA VAL A 58 -9.10 1.82 12.75
C VAL A 58 -8.05 0.76 12.40
N VAL A 59 -7.72 -0.11 13.35
CA VAL A 59 -6.72 -1.17 13.14
C VAL A 59 -7.20 -2.16 12.08
N LEU A 60 -8.44 -2.64 12.18
CA LEU A 60 -9.00 -3.61 11.23
C LEU A 60 -9.13 -3.03 9.82
N SER A 61 -9.56 -1.76 9.68
CA SER A 61 -9.60 -1.09 8.38
C SER A 61 -8.21 -0.96 7.74
N ALA A 62 -7.18 -0.65 8.54
CA ALA A 62 -5.80 -0.59 8.06
C ALA A 62 -5.27 -1.97 7.64
N VAL A 63 -5.54 -3.02 8.43
CA VAL A 63 -5.18 -4.40 8.09
C VAL A 63 -5.88 -4.84 6.79
N GLY A 64 -7.19 -4.62 6.70
CA GLY A 64 -7.98 -4.96 5.51
C GLY A 64 -7.48 -4.26 4.25
N HIS A 65 -7.07 -3.01 4.33
CA HIS A 65 -6.45 -2.30 3.20
C HIS A 65 -5.13 -2.94 2.76
N ASN A 66 -4.28 -3.35 3.70
CA ASN A 66 -3.03 -4.06 3.36
C ASN A 66 -3.31 -5.42 2.71
N PHE A 67 -4.28 -6.18 3.22
CA PHE A 67 -4.67 -7.45 2.59
C PHE A 67 -5.20 -7.25 1.17
N ARG A 68 -6.01 -6.22 0.90
CA ARG A 68 -6.45 -5.91 -0.48
C ARG A 68 -5.26 -5.67 -1.42
N ARG A 69 -4.22 -4.96 -0.97
CA ARG A 69 -3.01 -4.74 -1.77
C ARG A 69 -2.23 -6.04 -2.03
N ILE A 70 -2.07 -6.88 -1.01
CA ILE A 70 -1.40 -8.18 -1.13
C ILE A 70 -2.16 -9.07 -2.12
N LEU A 71 -3.49 -9.17 -1.98
CA LEU A 71 -4.32 -9.98 -2.87
C LEU A 71 -4.29 -9.44 -4.32
N ALA A 72 -4.28 -8.13 -4.52
CA ALA A 72 -4.13 -7.55 -5.86
C ALA A 72 -2.79 -7.93 -6.51
N TRP A 73 -1.69 -7.89 -5.75
CA TRP A 73 -0.37 -8.34 -6.21
C TRP A 73 -0.35 -9.83 -6.54
N LEU A 74 -0.91 -10.67 -5.68
CA LEU A 74 -0.99 -12.12 -5.91
C LEU A 74 -1.81 -12.45 -7.16
N ARG A 75 -2.93 -11.74 -7.38
CA ARG A 75 -3.74 -11.88 -8.60
C ARG A 75 -2.93 -11.53 -9.85
N TYR A 76 -2.19 -10.42 -9.82
CA TYR A 76 -1.34 -10.03 -10.94
C TYR A 76 -0.25 -11.07 -11.22
N LEU A 77 0.43 -11.55 -10.19
CA LEU A 77 1.45 -12.59 -10.30
C LEU A 77 0.87 -13.89 -10.88
N LEU A 78 -0.30 -14.32 -10.41
CA LEU A 78 -0.99 -15.50 -10.93
C LEU A 78 -1.33 -15.33 -12.41
N CYS A 79 -1.85 -14.17 -12.83
CA CYS A 79 -2.13 -13.91 -14.23
C CYS A 79 -0.87 -14.00 -15.11
N LEU A 80 0.27 -13.47 -14.64
CA LEU A 80 1.54 -13.59 -15.36
C LEU A 80 1.99 -15.05 -15.48
N PHE A 81 1.87 -15.82 -14.39
CA PHE A 81 2.22 -17.23 -14.38
C PHE A 81 1.37 -18.03 -15.37
N LEU A 82 0.04 -17.85 -15.33
CA LEU A 82 -0.89 -18.51 -16.25
C LEU A 82 -0.64 -18.10 -17.72
N ALA A 83 -0.32 -16.83 -17.97
CA ALA A 83 0.00 -16.37 -19.32
C ALA A 83 1.28 -17.02 -19.87
N GLN A 84 2.31 -17.18 -19.03
CA GLN A 84 3.54 -17.88 -19.44
C GLN A 84 3.30 -19.37 -19.65
N LEU A 85 2.56 -20.02 -18.76
CA LEU A 85 2.18 -21.42 -18.90
C LEU A 85 1.38 -21.66 -20.18
N TRP A 86 0.45 -20.77 -20.51
CA TRP A 86 -0.29 -20.85 -21.76
C TRP A 86 0.63 -20.74 -22.99
N ARG A 87 1.58 -19.81 -22.97
CA ARG A 87 2.55 -19.62 -24.06
C ARG A 87 3.47 -20.83 -24.26
N THR A 88 3.90 -21.48 -23.18
CA THR A 88 4.74 -22.67 -23.29
C THR A 88 3.96 -23.85 -23.85
N LEU A 89 2.72 -24.05 -23.41
CA LEU A 89 1.85 -25.13 -23.89
C LEU A 89 1.36 -24.90 -25.33
N ALA A 90 1.10 -23.66 -25.71
CA ALA A 90 0.64 -23.30 -27.05
C ALA A 90 1.78 -23.22 -28.09
N ARG A 91 3.03 -23.52 -27.70
CA ARG A 91 4.17 -23.48 -28.62
C ARG A 91 4.04 -24.64 -29.62
N PRO A 92 3.81 -24.38 -30.92
CA PRO A 92 3.74 -25.46 -31.90
C PRO A 92 5.09 -26.18 -31.95
N ALA A 93 5.05 -27.51 -31.98
CA ALA A 93 6.25 -28.31 -32.23
C ALA A 93 6.85 -27.85 -33.55
N SER A 94 8.14 -27.48 -33.56
CA SER A 94 8.86 -27.19 -34.80
C SER A 94 8.85 -28.47 -35.63
N ILE A 95 8.00 -28.50 -36.64
CA ILE A 95 7.96 -29.58 -37.63
C ILE A 95 9.24 -29.40 -38.46
N ASN A 96 10.29 -30.16 -38.15
CA ASN A 96 11.45 -30.20 -39.03
C ASN A 96 10.98 -30.81 -40.35
N PRO A 97 11.12 -30.12 -41.50
CA PRO A 97 10.84 -30.73 -42.78
C PRO A 97 11.88 -31.82 -43.00
N ALA A 98 11.42 -33.07 -43.07
CA ALA A 98 12.28 -34.21 -43.39
C ALA A 98 12.86 -34.00 -44.80
N SER A 99 14.18 -34.17 -44.90
CA SER A 99 14.98 -34.12 -46.12
C SER A 99 14.67 -35.29 -47.04
#